data_AF-A0A2N3RBF3-F1
#
_entry.id   AF-A0A2N3RBF3-F1
#
_cell.length_a   1.000
_cell.length_b   1.000
_cell.length_c   1.000
_cell.angle_alpha   90.00
_cell.angle_beta   90.00
_cell.angle_gamma   90.00
#
_symmetry.space_group_name_H-M   'P 1'
#
loop_
_entity.id
_entity.type
_entity.pdbx_description
1 polymer ?
#
loop_
_entity_poly.entity_id
_entity_poly.type
_entity_poly.pdbx_seq_one_letter_code
_entity_poly.pdbx_strand_id
1 'polypeptide(L)'
;MKRIKQSLRTLLLICATIMLTVGVVGCTDGMKHPEEYSTDGSNKVAATSNPQTISKEDLGHTWPLKVDKGTVSCKLSKQGDPILRFTTSDGAQYALNQVQDNEHLKSIETLKSDKSKSVGTLMSFAFSVCDVPK
;
A
#
# COMPACT_ATOMS: atom_id res chain seq x y z
N MET A 1 3.94 -51.99 10.53
CA MET A 1 3.80 -50.90 9.51
C MET A 1 2.39 -50.29 9.37
N LYS A 2 1.27 -51.01 9.57
CA LYS A 2 -0.10 -50.48 9.40
C LYS A 2 -0.48 -49.34 10.37
N ARG A 3 -0.12 -49.46 11.66
CA ARG A 3 -0.48 -48.48 12.71
C ARG A 3 0.21 -47.11 12.57
N ILE A 4 1.43 -47.08 12.04
CA ILE A 4 2.21 -45.83 11.86
C ILE A 4 1.59 -44.95 10.75
N LYS A 5 1.08 -45.56 9.67
CA LYS A 5 0.41 -44.85 8.57
C LYS A 5 -0.96 -44.25 8.98
N GLN A 6 -1.66 -44.87 9.92
CA GLN A 6 -2.92 -44.33 10.46
C GLN A 6 -2.66 -43.11 11.34
N SER A 7 -1.69 -43.19 12.25
CA SER A 7 -1.34 -42.08 13.15
C SER A 7 -0.93 -40.81 12.39
N LEU A 8 -0.15 -40.97 11.30
CA LEU A 8 0.29 -39.85 10.46
C LEU A 8 -0.86 -39.18 9.69
N ARG A 9 -1.85 -39.95 9.23
CA ARG A 9 -3.05 -39.42 8.55
C ARG A 9 -3.97 -38.67 9.50
N THR A 10 -4.14 -39.14 10.72
CA THR A 10 -4.95 -38.46 11.73
C THR A 10 -4.30 -37.16 12.17
N LEU A 11 -2.98 -37.12 12.31
CA LEU A 11 -2.24 -35.89 12.67
C LEU A 11 -2.33 -34.80 11.58
N LEU A 12 -2.21 -35.19 10.30
CA LEU A 12 -2.35 -34.28 9.15
C LEU A 12 -3.75 -33.66 9.05
N LEU A 13 -4.80 -34.42 9.37
CA LEU A 13 -6.18 -33.93 9.35
C LEU A 13 -6.46 -32.89 10.46
N ILE A 14 -5.82 -33.04 11.63
CA ILE A 14 -5.98 -32.10 12.76
C ILE A 14 -5.29 -30.76 12.49
N CYS A 15 -4.10 -30.77 11.87
CA CYS A 15 -3.41 -29.52 11.50
C CYS A 15 -4.18 -28.72 10.44
N ALA A 16 -4.86 -29.39 9.51
CA ALA A 16 -5.65 -28.73 8.47
C ALA A 16 -6.88 -28.01 9.03
N THR A 17 -7.58 -28.59 10.02
CA THR A 17 -8.75 -27.95 10.64
C THR A 17 -8.35 -26.76 11.52
N ILE A 18 -7.24 -26.82 12.23
CA ILE A 18 -6.77 -25.70 13.07
C ILE A 18 -6.42 -24.48 12.19
N MET A 19 -5.71 -24.68 11.07
CA MET A 19 -5.34 -23.60 10.14
C MET A 19 -6.56 -22.91 9.50
N LEU A 20 -7.62 -23.66 9.19
CA LEU A 20 -8.86 -23.07 8.66
C LEU A 20 -9.58 -22.20 9.69
N THR A 21 -9.59 -22.59 10.96
CA THR A 21 -10.32 -21.82 11.97
C THR A 21 -9.70 -20.45 12.25
N VAL A 22 -8.37 -20.34 12.33
CA VAL A 22 -7.68 -19.08 12.67
C VAL A 22 -7.84 -18.02 11.57
N GLY A 23 -7.85 -18.42 10.30
CA GLY A 23 -8.05 -17.48 9.17
C GLY A 23 -9.46 -16.88 9.11
N VAL A 24 -10.48 -17.61 9.57
CA VAL A 24 -11.88 -17.17 9.53
C VAL A 24 -12.22 -16.26 10.72
N VAL A 25 -11.59 -16.45 11.90
CA VAL A 25 -11.89 -15.59 13.06
C VAL A 25 -11.50 -14.14 12.80
N GLY A 26 -10.32 -13.89 12.23
CA GLY A 26 -9.89 -12.52 11.91
C GLY A 26 -10.80 -11.81 10.90
N CYS A 27 -11.34 -12.53 9.91
CA CYS A 27 -12.27 -11.95 8.94
C CYS A 27 -13.67 -11.71 9.55
N THR A 28 -14.14 -12.62 10.40
CA THR A 28 -15.48 -12.53 11.00
C THR A 28 -15.56 -11.51 12.13
N ASP A 29 -14.49 -11.33 12.89
CA ASP A 29 -14.37 -10.31 13.93
C ASP A 29 -14.45 -8.90 13.32
N GLY A 30 -13.70 -8.68 12.23
CA GLY A 30 -13.74 -7.42 11.49
C GLY A 30 -15.11 -7.07 10.90
N MET A 31 -15.88 -8.07 10.45
CA MET A 31 -17.23 -7.84 9.95
C MET A 31 -18.25 -7.52 11.05
N LYS A 32 -17.98 -7.92 12.31
CA LYS A 32 -18.87 -7.69 13.45
C LYS A 32 -18.62 -6.37 14.15
N HIS A 33 -17.44 -5.80 13.96
CA HIS A 33 -17.02 -4.52 14.56
C HIS A 33 -16.60 -3.48 13.51
N PRO A 34 -17.47 -3.15 12.54
CA PRO A 34 -17.17 -2.16 11.50
C PRO A 34 -16.83 -0.78 12.09
N GLU A 35 -17.33 -0.46 13.28
CA GLU A 35 -17.02 0.76 14.04
C GLU A 35 -15.57 0.88 14.50
N GLU A 36 -14.84 -0.24 14.63
CA GLU A 36 -13.43 -0.24 15.01
C GLU A 36 -12.51 0.08 13.81
N TYR A 37 -13.06 0.09 12.59
CA TYR A 37 -12.33 0.48 11.40
C TYR A 37 -12.44 1.99 11.14
N SER A 38 -11.29 2.59 10.86
CA SER A 38 -11.21 4.01 10.54
C SER A 38 -11.95 4.32 9.23
N THR A 39 -12.82 5.33 9.28
CA THR A 39 -13.66 5.76 8.13
C THR A 39 -13.08 6.95 7.37
N ASP A 40 -12.04 7.59 7.90
CA ASP A 40 -11.20 8.52 7.16
C ASP A 40 -10.27 7.73 6.23
N GLY A 41 -9.96 8.20 5.02
CA GLY A 41 -9.11 7.42 4.10
C GLY A 41 -9.22 7.84 2.65
N SER A 42 -8.37 7.24 1.81
CA SER A 42 -8.13 7.53 0.38
C SER A 42 -9.35 7.67 -0.52
N ASN A 43 -10.51 7.16 -0.12
CA ASN A 43 -11.73 7.16 -0.94
C ASN A 43 -12.28 8.58 -1.22
N LYS A 44 -11.63 9.63 -0.71
CA LYS A 44 -12.06 11.02 -0.86
C LYS A 44 -11.34 11.82 -1.94
N VAL A 45 -10.20 11.35 -2.47
CA VAL A 45 -9.40 12.17 -3.39
C VAL A 45 -9.16 11.45 -4.72
N ALA A 46 -9.62 12.09 -5.80
CA ALA A 46 -9.38 11.67 -7.17
C ALA A 46 -8.17 12.38 -7.77
N ALA A 47 -7.46 11.69 -8.65
CA ALA A 47 -6.47 12.34 -9.52
C ALA A 47 -7.21 13.16 -10.60
N THR A 48 -6.83 14.42 -10.73
CA THR A 48 -7.41 15.44 -11.62
C THR A 48 -6.34 16.19 -12.42
N SER A 49 -5.07 16.08 -12.02
CA SER A 49 -3.93 16.74 -12.65
C SER A 49 -2.69 15.86 -12.56
N ASN A 50 -1.72 16.13 -13.44
CA ASN A 50 -0.39 15.54 -13.37
C ASN A 50 0.66 16.63 -13.68
N PRO A 51 1.43 17.09 -12.68
CA PRO A 51 1.48 16.60 -11.29
C PRO A 51 0.29 17.06 -10.43
N GLN A 52 0.04 16.37 -9.30
CA GLN A 52 -1.00 16.73 -8.32
C GLN A 52 -0.46 16.78 -6.89
N THR A 53 -0.87 17.81 -6.14
CA THR A 53 -0.62 17.90 -4.70
C THR A 53 -1.55 16.96 -3.93
N ILE A 54 -1.00 16.28 -2.92
CA ILE A 54 -1.71 15.40 -2.01
C ILE A 54 -1.21 15.63 -0.58
N SER A 55 -2.10 15.55 0.40
CA SER A 55 -1.77 15.78 1.82
C SER A 55 -2.25 14.69 2.76
N LYS A 56 -1.86 14.82 4.02
CA LYS A 56 -2.33 14.00 5.13
C LYS A 56 -3.82 14.15 5.35
N GLU A 57 -4.38 15.34 5.15
CA GLU A 57 -5.83 15.57 5.24
C GLU A 57 -6.58 14.78 4.16
N ASP A 58 -6.00 14.67 2.96
CA ASP A 58 -6.58 13.93 1.84
C ASP A 58 -6.65 12.42 2.09
N LEU A 59 -5.58 11.84 2.65
CA LEU A 59 -5.46 10.39 2.87
C LEU A 59 -5.80 9.94 4.31
N GLY A 60 -6.00 10.88 5.24
CA GLY A 60 -6.30 10.60 6.64
C GLY A 60 -5.29 9.64 7.29
N HIS A 61 -5.77 8.66 8.05
CA HIS A 61 -4.94 7.66 8.71
C HIS A 61 -4.04 6.82 7.77
N THR A 62 -4.35 6.78 6.47
CA THR A 62 -3.55 6.05 5.47
C THR A 62 -2.35 6.85 4.95
N TRP A 63 -2.22 8.12 5.34
CA TRP A 63 -1.04 8.92 5.03
C TRP A 63 0.22 8.30 5.65
N PRO A 64 1.25 7.95 4.85
CA PRO A 64 2.36 7.16 5.34
C PRO A 64 3.59 7.98 5.73
N LEU A 65 3.63 9.27 5.44
CA LEU A 65 4.87 10.07 5.44
C LEU A 65 5.00 10.95 6.68
N LYS A 66 6.25 11.31 7.02
CA LYS A 66 6.58 12.28 8.08
C LYS A 66 6.17 13.72 7.73
N VAL A 67 6.17 14.06 6.44
CA VAL A 67 5.75 15.37 5.94
C VAL A 67 4.24 15.39 5.78
N ASP A 68 3.60 16.54 5.97
CA ASP A 68 2.13 16.61 5.90
C ASP A 68 1.58 16.70 4.48
N LYS A 69 2.40 17.05 3.48
CA LYS A 69 1.98 17.12 2.07
C LYS A 69 3.15 17.02 1.11
N GLY A 70 2.83 16.77 -0.15
CA GLY A 70 3.77 16.90 -1.26
C GLY A 70 3.08 16.75 -2.61
N THR A 71 3.89 16.65 -3.65
CA THR A 71 3.41 16.56 -5.03
C THR A 71 3.74 15.21 -5.61
N VAL A 72 2.71 14.52 -6.10
CA VAL A 72 2.85 13.25 -6.83
C VAL A 72 2.86 13.54 -8.32
N SER A 73 3.74 12.88 -9.04
CA SER A 73 3.86 13.00 -10.48
C SER A 73 4.02 11.63 -11.11
N CYS A 74 3.52 11.50 -12.35
CA CYS A 74 3.74 10.34 -13.18
C CYS A 74 4.29 10.75 -14.54
N LYS A 75 5.35 10.07 -14.98
CA LYS A 75 5.81 10.10 -16.37
C LYS A 75 5.86 8.67 -16.90
N LEU A 76 5.78 8.50 -18.21
CA LEU A 76 6.05 7.19 -18.82
C LEU A 76 7.50 7.16 -19.32
N SER A 77 8.18 6.05 -19.08
CA SER A 77 9.49 5.76 -19.68
C SER A 77 9.34 5.59 -21.20
N LYS A 78 10.47 5.43 -21.89
CA LYS A 78 10.46 5.12 -23.34
C LYS A 78 9.76 3.79 -23.65
N GLN A 79 9.76 2.88 -22.69
CA GLN A 79 9.13 1.56 -22.76
C GLN A 79 7.66 1.58 -22.31
N GLY A 80 7.16 2.74 -21.87
CA GLY A 80 5.80 2.89 -21.37
C GLY A 80 5.64 2.57 -19.88
N ASP A 81 6.73 2.29 -19.16
CA ASP A 81 6.66 2.02 -17.72
C ASP A 81 6.38 3.30 -16.93
N PRO A 82 5.48 3.28 -15.94
CA PRO A 82 5.22 4.44 -15.12
C PRO A 82 6.40 4.75 -14.20
N ILE A 83 6.87 5.99 -14.25
CA ILE A 83 7.90 6.58 -13.39
C ILE A 83 7.16 7.43 -12.37
N LEU A 84 7.02 6.91 -11.15
CA LEU A 84 6.23 7.52 -10.09
C LEU A 84 7.16 8.24 -9.11
N ARG A 85 6.91 9.52 -8.85
CA ARG A 85 7.74 10.33 -7.94
C ARG A 85 6.91 11.17 -6.99
N PHE A 86 7.40 11.29 -5.77
CA PHE A 86 6.90 12.22 -4.76
C PHE A 86 7.91 13.34 -4.56
N THR A 87 7.45 14.59 -4.54
CA THR A 87 8.27 15.79 -4.33
C THR A 87 7.78 16.53 -3.09
N THR A 88 8.67 16.73 -2.12
CA THR A 88 8.40 17.55 -0.92
C THR A 88 8.37 19.03 -1.27
N SER A 89 7.83 19.87 -0.37
CA SER A 89 7.73 21.32 -0.60
C SER A 89 9.08 22.04 -0.70
N ASP A 90 10.16 21.45 -0.18
CA ASP A 90 11.53 21.92 -0.33
C ASP A 90 12.20 21.46 -1.65
N GLY A 91 11.47 20.72 -2.49
CA GLY A 91 11.92 20.25 -3.80
C GLY A 91 12.64 18.90 -3.79
N ALA A 92 12.83 18.24 -2.65
CA ALA A 92 13.44 16.92 -2.63
C ALA A 92 12.54 15.87 -3.29
N GLN A 93 13.12 15.05 -4.17
CA GLN A 93 12.41 14.00 -4.91
C GLN A 93 12.69 12.61 -4.35
N TYR A 94 11.64 11.81 -4.28
CA TYR A 94 11.67 10.43 -3.82
C TYR A 94 10.99 9.52 -4.85
N ALA A 95 11.57 8.34 -5.05
CA ALA A 95 11.02 7.30 -5.90
C ALA A 95 9.85 6.61 -5.19
N LEU A 96 8.66 6.63 -5.80
CA LEU A 96 7.52 5.85 -5.34
C LEU A 96 7.59 4.39 -5.81
N ASN A 97 8.23 4.14 -6.96
CA ASN A 97 8.47 2.80 -7.50
C ASN A 97 9.92 2.61 -7.96
N GLN A 98 10.33 1.34 -8.07
CA GLN A 98 11.70 0.94 -8.40
C GLN A 98 11.84 0.65 -9.89
N VAL A 99 12.03 1.72 -10.67
CA VAL A 99 12.33 1.66 -12.11
C VAL A 99 13.69 2.31 -12.38
N GLN A 100 14.31 1.99 -13.53
CA GLN A 100 15.64 2.50 -13.89
C GLN A 100 15.70 4.05 -13.84
N ASP A 101 14.68 4.73 -14.35
CA ASP A 101 14.58 6.20 -14.30
C ASP A 101 14.49 6.79 -12.88
N ASN A 102 14.36 5.96 -11.85
CA ASN A 102 14.31 6.36 -10.44
C ASN A 102 15.55 5.91 -9.63
N GLU A 103 16.53 5.23 -10.23
CA GLU A 103 17.66 4.61 -9.50
C GLU A 103 18.54 5.60 -8.72
N HIS A 104 18.55 6.86 -9.14
CA HIS A 104 19.30 7.94 -8.50
C HIS A 104 18.54 8.64 -7.36
N LEU A 105 17.26 8.29 -7.16
CA LEU A 105 16.41 8.88 -6.13
C LEU A 105 16.33 7.96 -4.91
N LYS A 106 16.21 8.56 -3.73
CA LYS A 106 15.91 7.80 -2.50
C LYS A 106 14.51 7.20 -2.61
N SER A 107 14.33 5.99 -2.11
CA SER A 107 13.00 5.39 -1.98
C SER A 107 12.11 6.20 -1.02
N ILE A 108 10.82 6.32 -1.35
CA ILE A 108 9.81 6.94 -0.49
C ILE A 108 9.72 6.27 0.89
N GLU A 109 10.10 4.99 1.00
CA GLU A 109 10.14 4.24 2.25
C GLU A 109 11.01 4.94 3.32
N THR A 110 12.02 5.71 2.90
CA THR A 110 12.88 6.49 3.80
C THR A 110 12.16 7.65 4.49
N LEU A 111 11.03 8.09 3.93
CA LEU A 111 10.23 9.22 4.41
C LEU A 111 9.02 8.78 5.26
N LYS A 112 8.84 7.47 5.47
CA LYS A 112 7.73 6.93 6.27
C LYS A 112 7.75 7.44 7.70
N SER A 113 6.57 7.78 8.23
CA SER A 113 6.42 8.21 9.62
C SER A 113 6.73 7.09 10.62
N ASP A 114 6.41 5.84 10.25
CA ASP A 114 6.69 4.65 11.02
C ASP A 114 6.89 3.43 10.10
N LYS A 115 7.58 2.39 10.57
CA LYS A 115 7.85 1.16 9.80
C LYS A 115 6.57 0.40 9.42
N SER A 116 5.53 0.45 10.26
CA SER A 116 4.24 -0.21 10.06
C SER A 116 3.35 0.45 9.00
N LYS A 117 3.59 1.73 8.67
CA LYS A 117 2.79 2.42 7.64
C LYS A 117 3.10 1.88 6.26
N SER A 118 2.07 1.67 5.44
CA SER A 118 2.23 1.24 4.04
C SER A 118 2.20 2.44 3.10
N VAL A 119 3.13 2.52 2.14
CA VAL A 119 3.05 3.51 1.05
C VAL A 119 2.07 3.12 -0.05
N GLY A 120 1.40 1.96 0.06
CA GLY A 120 0.53 1.41 -0.97
C GLY A 120 -0.55 2.38 -1.44
N THR A 121 -1.25 3.02 -0.51
CA THR A 121 -2.30 4.00 -0.85
C THR A 121 -1.75 5.18 -1.66
N LEU A 122 -0.61 5.74 -1.24
CA LEU A 122 0.03 6.85 -1.96
C LEU A 122 0.52 6.41 -3.34
N MET A 123 1.03 5.18 -3.47
CA MET A 123 1.45 4.61 -4.75
C MET A 123 0.27 4.34 -5.68
N SER A 124 -0.85 3.82 -5.17
CA SER A 124 -2.10 3.65 -5.92
C SER A 124 -2.63 4.98 -6.45
N PHE A 125 -2.64 6.02 -5.62
CA PHE A 125 -2.98 7.38 -6.07
C PHE A 125 -2.03 7.87 -7.18
N ALA A 126 -0.73 7.59 -7.08
CA ALA A 126 0.24 7.95 -8.11
C ALA A 126 0.03 7.26 -9.44
N PHE A 127 -0.46 6.01 -9.45
CA PHE A 127 -0.90 5.37 -10.69
C PHE A 127 -2.10 6.07 -11.30
N SER A 128 -3.10 6.47 -10.50
CA SER A 128 -4.24 7.25 -11.02
C SER A 128 -3.83 8.59 -11.61
N VAL A 129 -2.75 9.21 -11.12
CA VAL A 129 -2.16 10.42 -11.73
C VAL A 129 -1.62 10.16 -13.15
N CYS A 130 -1.22 8.93 -13.48
CA CYS A 130 -0.82 8.58 -14.86
C CYS A 130 -1.99 8.60 -15.85
N ASP A 131 -3.21 8.33 -15.37
CA ASP A 131 -4.41 8.16 -16.20
C ASP A 131 -5.14 9.49 -16.47
N VAL A 132 -4.69 10.58 -15.85
CA VAL A 132 -5.26 11.92 -16.07
C VAL A 132 -5.00 12.32 -17.55
N PRO A 133 -6.06 12.69 -18.31
CA PRO A 133 -5.90 13.16 -19.68
C PRO A 133 -4.94 14.34 -19.76
N LYS A 134 -4.07 14.34 -20.78
CA LYS A 134 -3.11 15.41 -21.04
C LYS A 134 -3.74 16.58 -21.77
#